data_AF-A0A1U6I6N7-F1
#
_entry.id   AF-A0A1U6I6N7-F1
#
_cell.length_a   1.000
_cell.length_b   1.000
_cell.length_c   1.000
_cell.angle_alpha   90.00
_cell.angle_beta   90.00
_cell.angle_gamma   90.00
#
_symmetry.space_group_name_H-M   'P 1'
#
loop_
_entity.id
_entity.type
_entity.pdbx_description
1 polymer ?
#
loop_
_entity_poly.entity_id
_entity_poly.type
_entity_poly.pdbx_seq_one_letter_code
_entity_poly.pdbx_strand_id
1 'polypeptide(L)'
;MTFILAILGRWGVPERFQRLVAYAGLALLCAALVAAWLWQHDRKVIAHHEEKITRQVEKKTGRASEAATEAAGNTKERVEHENERARNAASGGTDPLKSGLDCLRRAGADCPASR
;
A
#
# COMPACT_ATOMS: atom_id res chain seq x y z
N MET A 1 4.43 14.69 54.09
CA MET A 1 3.11 15.04 54.65
C MET A 1 3.10 16.34 55.45
N THR A 2 4.12 16.62 56.28
CA THR A 2 4.22 17.83 57.12
C THR A 2 4.32 19.15 56.34
N PHE A 3 5.00 19.17 55.19
CA PHE A 3 5.17 20.38 54.38
C PHE A 3 3.85 20.93 53.80
N ILE A 4 2.92 20.06 53.42
CA ILE A 4 1.62 20.45 52.85
C ILE A 4 0.69 21.00 53.93
N LEU A 5 0.72 20.40 55.13
CA LEU A 5 -0.03 20.86 56.30
C LEU A 5 0.45 22.23 56.79
N ALA A 6 1.77 22.49 56.76
CA ALA A 6 2.34 23.78 57.15
C ALA A 6 1.92 24.93 56.21
N ILE A 7 1.85 24.67 54.90
CA ILE A 7 1.39 25.66 53.90
C ILE A 7 -0.11 25.93 54.02
N LEU A 8 -0.92 24.89 54.27
CA LEU A 8 -2.36 25.03 54.50
C LEU A 8 -2.69 25.74 55.83
N GLY A 9 -1.88 25.53 56.87
CA GLY A 9 -2.00 26.24 58.15
C GLY A 9 -1.68 27.73 58.04
N ARG A 10 -0.72 28.10 57.18
CA ARG A 10 -0.35 29.50 56.86
C ARG A 10 -1.50 30.29 56.21
N TRP A 11 -2.45 29.61 55.56
CA TRP A 11 -3.64 30.19 54.92
C TRP A 11 -4.90 30.16 55.80
N GLY A 12 -4.80 29.73 57.06
CA GLY A 12 -5.92 29.73 57.99
C GLY A 12 -6.97 28.63 57.73
N VAL A 13 -6.62 27.59 56.97
CA VAL A 13 -7.53 26.46 56.73
C VAL A 13 -7.62 25.61 58.00
N PRO A 14 -8.83 25.40 58.58
CA PRO A 14 -9.00 24.63 59.81
C PRO A 14 -8.45 23.20 59.64
N GLU A 15 -7.74 22.67 60.64
CA GLU A 15 -7.06 21.36 60.59
C GLU A 15 -7.95 20.20 60.11
N ARG A 16 -9.26 20.29 60.35
CA ARG A 16 -10.27 19.30 59.93
C ARG A 16 -10.39 19.20 58.41
N PHE A 17 -10.25 20.32 57.70
CA PHE A 17 -10.32 20.38 56.24
C PHE A 17 -9.00 20.05 55.56
N GLN A 18 -7.87 20.24 56.24
CA GLN A 18 -6.56 19.95 55.66
C GLN A 18 -6.40 18.46 55.31
N ARG A 19 -6.93 17.56 56.14
CA ARG A 19 -6.93 16.12 55.84
C ARG A 19 -7.78 15.81 54.61
N LEU A 20 -8.97 16.40 54.50
CA LEU A 20 -9.85 16.22 53.34
C LEU A 20 -9.21 16.74 52.05
N VAL A 21 -8.58 17.92 52.08
CA VAL A 21 -7.86 18.49 50.94
C VAL A 21 -6.65 17.65 50.56
N ALA A 22 -5.91 17.13 51.55
CA ALA A 22 -4.79 16.23 51.28
C ALA A 22 -5.24 14.91 50.62
N TYR A 23 -6.32 14.31 51.10
CA TYR A 23 -6.88 13.10 50.49
C TYR A 23 -7.48 13.37 49.11
N ALA A 24 -8.18 14.49 48.91
CA ALA A 24 -8.71 14.89 47.61
C ALA A 24 -7.57 15.14 46.61
N GLY A 25 -6.51 15.84 47.03
CA GLY A 25 -5.32 16.07 46.22
C GLY A 25 -4.61 14.76 45.86
N LEU A 26 -4.49 13.83 46.83
CA LEU A 26 -3.92 12.51 46.57
C LEU A 26 -4.78 11.69 45.60
N ALA A 27 -6.10 11.71 45.76
CA ALA A 27 -7.03 11.01 44.87
C ALA A 27 -6.94 11.55 43.44
N LEU A 28 -6.87 12.87 43.28
CA LEU A 28 -6.68 13.51 41.97
C LEU A 28 -5.32 13.17 41.36
N LEU A 29 -4.26 13.14 42.16
CA LEU A 29 -2.93 12.73 41.71
C LEU A 29 -2.94 11.28 41.21
N CYS A 30 -3.55 10.36 41.96
CA CYS A 30 -3.72 8.97 41.55
C CYS A 30 -4.52 8.84 40.25
N ALA A 31 -5.63 9.56 40.13
CA ALA A 31 -6.43 9.56 38.91
C ALA A 31 -5.64 10.09 37.70
N ALA A 32 -4.88 11.17 37.87
CA ALA A 32 -4.03 11.73 36.82
C ALA A 32 -2.93 10.74 36.36
N LEU A 33 -2.32 10.03 37.30
CA LEU A 33 -1.30 9.00 36.99
C LEU A 33 -1.90 7.82 36.22
N VAL A 34 -3.09 7.34 36.61
CA VAL A 34 -3.79 6.27 35.88
C VAL A 34 -4.17 6.72 34.48
N ALA A 35 -4.70 7.94 34.33
CA ALA A 35 -5.03 8.50 33.01
C ALA A 35 -3.79 8.63 32.11
N ALA A 36 -2.67 9.12 32.66
CA ALA A 36 -1.41 9.22 31.93
C ALA A 36 -0.88 7.83 31.51
N TRP A 37 -1.01 6.84 32.38
CA TRP A 37 -0.62 5.46 32.09
C TRP A 37 -1.47 4.84 30.96
N LEU A 38 -2.79 5.02 31.02
CA LEU A 38 -3.71 4.57 29.96
C LEU A 38 -3.39 5.24 28.62
N TRP A 39 -3.15 6.55 28.60
CA TRP A 39 -2.75 7.26 27.39
C TRP A 39 -1.44 6.75 26.79
N GLN A 40 -0.44 6.43 27.60
CA GLN A 40 0.80 5.83 27.11
C GLN A 40 0.59 4.41 26.60
N HIS A 41 -0.27 3.63 27.25
CA HIS A 41 -0.59 2.27 26.82
C HIS A 41 -1.32 2.27 25.47
N ASP A 42 -2.35 3.11 25.32
CA ASP A 42 -3.12 3.23 24.08
C ASP A 42 -2.24 3.66 22.91
N ARG A 43 -1.34 4.63 23.11
CA ARG A 43 -0.37 5.03 22.08
C ARG A 43 0.52 3.88 21.62
N LYS A 44 0.97 3.02 22.53
CA LYS A 44 1.79 1.86 22.18
C LYS A 44 1.01 0.81 21.40
N VAL A 45 -0.23 0.55 21.82
CA VAL A 45 -1.10 -0.41 21.14
C VAL A 45 -1.42 0.08 19.73
N ILE A 46 -1.73 1.36 19.56
CA ILE A 46 -2.00 1.97 18.25
C ILE A 46 -0.77 1.87 17.35
N ALA A 47 0.41 2.28 17.84
CA ALA A 47 1.65 2.21 17.07
C ALA A 47 1.98 0.79 16.61
N HIS A 48 1.76 -0.21 17.47
CA HIS A 48 1.96 -1.61 17.10
C HIS A 48 0.96 -2.10 16.04
N HIS A 49 -0.29 -1.64 16.11
CA HIS A 49 -1.30 -1.97 15.12
C HIS A 49 -1.02 -1.32 13.77
N GLU A 50 -0.61 -0.05 13.77
CA GLU A 50 -0.19 0.68 12.58
C GLU A 50 1.00 -0.02 11.91
N GLU A 51 2.05 -0.35 12.66
CA GLU A 51 3.22 -1.06 12.11
C GLU A 51 2.82 -2.40 11.46
N LYS A 52 1.92 -3.15 12.10
CA LYS A 52 1.41 -4.42 11.56
C LYS A 52 0.63 -4.22 10.26
N ILE A 53 -0.20 -3.18 10.18
CA ILE A 53 -0.96 -2.85 8.98
C ILE A 53 -0.01 -2.40 7.87
N THR A 54 0.95 -1.52 8.16
CA THR A 54 1.92 -1.04 7.17
C THR A 54 2.70 -2.19 6.54
N ARG A 55 3.21 -3.13 7.36
CA ARG A 55 3.89 -4.33 6.85
C ARG A 55 2.99 -5.22 5.99
N GLN A 56 1.70 -5.34 6.33
CA GLN A 56 0.75 -6.09 5.52
C GLN A 56 0.46 -5.41 4.19
N VAL A 57 0.33 -4.09 4.19
CA VAL A 57 0.12 -3.28 2.98
C VAL A 57 1.34 -3.41 2.08
N GLU A 58 2.56 -3.19 2.58
CA GLU A 58 3.81 -3.35 1.82
C GLU A 58 3.93 -4.75 1.20
N LYS A 59 3.60 -5.79 1.96
CA LYS A 59 3.62 -7.17 1.43
C LYS A 59 2.60 -7.39 0.32
N LYS A 60 1.39 -6.82 0.46
CA LYS A 60 0.34 -6.93 -0.56
C LYS A 60 0.67 -6.11 -1.80
N THR A 61 1.19 -4.89 -1.64
CA THR A 61 1.56 -4.04 -2.77
C THR A 61 2.78 -4.60 -3.51
N GLY A 62 3.76 -5.15 -2.80
CA GLY A 62 4.89 -5.86 -3.41
C GLY A 62 4.44 -7.03 -4.28
N ARG A 63 3.58 -7.91 -3.73
CA ARG A 63 3.00 -9.03 -4.48
C ARG A 63 2.15 -8.58 -5.67
N ALA A 64 1.37 -7.51 -5.51
CA ALA A 64 0.57 -6.96 -6.61
C ALA A 64 1.45 -6.39 -7.72
N SER A 65 2.55 -5.72 -7.36
CA SER A 65 3.54 -5.21 -8.31
C SER A 65 4.23 -6.36 -9.05
N GLU A 66 4.68 -7.40 -8.34
CA GLU A 66 5.30 -8.59 -8.94
C GLU A 66 4.33 -9.28 -9.92
N ALA A 67 3.08 -9.52 -9.49
CA ALA A 67 2.05 -10.12 -10.34
C ALA A 67 1.74 -9.26 -11.57
N ALA A 68 1.73 -7.93 -11.43
CA ALA A 68 1.52 -7.01 -12.56
C ALA A 68 2.69 -7.07 -13.55
N THR A 69 3.94 -7.10 -13.06
CA THR A 69 5.12 -7.24 -13.92
C THR A 69 5.15 -8.59 -14.64
N GLU A 70 4.78 -9.67 -13.96
CA GLU A 70 4.72 -11.00 -14.55
C GLU A 70 3.61 -11.10 -15.62
N ALA A 71 2.41 -10.56 -15.33
CA ALA A 71 1.32 -10.52 -16.29
C ALA A 71 1.67 -9.68 -17.54
N ALA A 72 2.34 -8.54 -17.36
CA ALA A 72 2.81 -7.71 -18.46
C ALA A 72 3.87 -8.43 -19.30
N GLY A 73 4.83 -9.11 -18.66
CA GLY A 73 5.85 -9.93 -19.33
C GLY A 73 5.23 -11.06 -20.15
N ASN A 74 4.37 -11.87 -19.54
CA ASN A 74 3.66 -12.96 -20.22
C ASN A 74 2.82 -12.46 -21.41
N THR A 75 2.16 -11.32 -21.27
CA THR A 75 1.39 -10.73 -22.37
C THR A 75 2.30 -10.31 -23.51
N LYS A 76 3.42 -9.65 -23.21
CA LYS A 76 4.41 -9.24 -24.21
C LYS A 76 4.99 -10.44 -24.96
N GLU A 77 5.44 -11.47 -24.24
CA GLU A 77 6.01 -12.68 -24.85
C GLU A 77 4.99 -13.37 -25.77
N ARG A 78 3.74 -13.47 -25.32
CA ARG A 78 2.67 -14.06 -26.14
C ARG A 78 2.39 -13.25 -27.40
N VAL A 79 2.38 -11.92 -27.32
CA VAL A 79 2.22 -11.04 -28.48
C VAL A 79 3.40 -11.17 -29.45
N GLU A 80 4.64 -11.22 -28.94
CA GLU A 80 5.84 -11.40 -29.76
C GLU A 80 5.81 -12.74 -30.49
N HIS A 81 5.48 -13.83 -29.79
CA HIS A 81 5.38 -15.16 -30.37
C HIS A 81 4.26 -15.27 -31.41
N GLU A 82 3.08 -14.70 -31.17
CA GLU A 82 2.00 -14.66 -32.17
C GLU A 82 2.38 -13.81 -33.40
N ASN A 83 3.10 -12.70 -33.20
CA ASN A 83 3.59 -11.88 -34.30
C ASN A 83 4.66 -12.60 -35.13
N GLU A 84 5.56 -13.33 -34.48
CA GLU A 84 6.55 -14.17 -35.15
C GLU A 84 5.89 -15.31 -35.93
N ARG A 85 4.87 -15.97 -35.35
CA ARG A 85 4.04 -16.94 -36.09
C ARG A 85 3.36 -16.33 -37.30
N ALA A 86 2.76 -15.14 -37.15
CA ALA A 86 2.12 -14.44 -38.26
C ALA A 86 3.12 -14.08 -39.37
N ARG A 87 4.32 -13.62 -39.02
CA ARG A 87 5.40 -13.33 -39.98
C ARG A 87 5.86 -14.59 -40.71
N ASN A 88 6.02 -15.70 -39.99
CA ASN A 88 6.43 -16.98 -40.57
C ASN A 88 5.32 -17.56 -41.47
N ALA A 89 4.05 -17.41 -41.09
CA ALA A 89 2.92 -17.77 -41.93
C ALA A 89 2.83 -16.88 -43.19
N ALA A 90 3.10 -15.58 -43.07
CA ALA A 90 3.14 -14.66 -44.20
C ALA A 90 4.34 -14.91 -45.13
N SER A 91 5.48 -15.38 -44.62
CA SER A 91 6.65 -15.70 -45.44
C SER A 91 6.54 -17.06 -46.13
N GLY A 92 5.86 -18.03 -45.52
CA GLY A 92 5.60 -19.36 -46.09
C GLY A 92 4.30 -19.49 -46.88
N GLY A 93 3.37 -18.54 -46.73
CA GLY A 93 2.10 -18.51 -47.45
C GLY A 93 2.29 -18.16 -48.93
N THR A 94 1.63 -18.91 -49.81
CA THR A 94 1.49 -18.55 -51.22
C THR A 94 0.52 -17.37 -51.30
N ASP A 95 1.02 -16.17 -51.03
CA ASP A 95 0.22 -14.95 -51.01
C ASP A 95 -0.17 -14.58 -52.46
N PRO A 96 -1.44 -14.78 -52.87
CA PRO A 96 -1.87 -14.59 -54.25
C PRO A 96 -1.72 -13.12 -54.69
N LEU A 97 -1.73 -12.18 -53.72
CA LEU A 97 -1.49 -10.77 -53.96
C LEU A 97 -0.03 -10.48 -54.26
N LYS A 98 0.91 -11.15 -53.59
CA LYS A 98 2.35 -11.02 -53.87
C LYS A 98 2.67 -11.57 -55.26
N SER A 99 2.13 -12.73 -55.63
CA SER A 99 2.29 -13.26 -56.99
C SER A 99 1.65 -12.35 -58.03
N GLY A 100 0.49 -11.75 -57.75
CA GLY A 100 -0.18 -10.80 -58.63
C GLY A 100 0.63 -9.50 -58.81
N LEU A 101 1.18 -8.95 -57.73
CA LEU A 101 2.05 -7.75 -57.75
C LEU A 101 3.38 -8.02 -58.44
N ASP A 102 4.00 -9.17 -58.20
CA ASP A 102 5.24 -9.56 -58.89
C ASP A 102 4.99 -9.81 -60.39
N CYS A 103 3.80 -10.31 -60.75
CA CYS A 103 3.37 -10.45 -62.14
C CYS A 103 3.16 -9.08 -62.80
N LEU A 104 2.44 -8.15 -62.16
CA LEU A 104 2.25 -6.76 -62.64
C LEU A 104 3.58 -5.99 -62.74
N ARG A 105 4.53 -6.26 -61.83
CA ARG A 105 5.85 -5.62 -61.84
C ARG A 105 6.77 -6.17 -62.92
N ARG A 106 6.66 -7.45 -63.28
CA ARG A 106 7.47 -8.07 -64.35
C ARG A 106 6.83 -7.96 -65.73
N ALA A 107 5.51 -8.05 -65.81
CA ALA A 107 4.75 -8.03 -67.04
C ALA A 107 3.83 -6.82 -67.04
N GLY A 108 4.32 -5.69 -67.56
CA GLY A 108 3.48 -4.53 -67.87
C GLY A 108 2.48 -4.78 -69.02
N ALA A 109 2.07 -6.02 -69.32
CA ALA A 109 1.15 -6.30 -70.44
C ALA A 109 0.29 -7.57 -70.31
N ASP A 110 0.78 -8.71 -69.82
CA ASP A 110 0.02 -9.97 -69.93
C ASP A 110 0.16 -10.88 -68.70
N CYS A 111 -0.76 -10.77 -67.74
CA CYS A 111 -0.92 -11.76 -66.68
C CYS A 111 -2.30 -12.43 -66.81
N PRO A 112 -2.39 -13.76 -67.04
CA PRO A 112 -3.66 -14.45 -67.10
C PRO A 112 -4.28 -14.52 -65.70
N ALA A 113 -5.46 -13.92 -65.53
CA ALA A 113 -6.26 -14.10 -64.33
C ALA A 113 -6.68 -15.59 -64.24
N SER A 114 -6.13 -16.30 -63.26
CA SER A 114 -6.54 -17.66 -62.95
C SER A 114 -7.99 -17.66 -62.45
N ARG A 115 -8.84 -18.47 -63.10
CA ARG A 115 -10.16 -18.90 -62.60
C ARG A 115 -10.05 -19.62 -61.27
#